data_AF-A0A285V8U7-F1
#
_entry.id   AF-A0A285V8U7-F1
#
_cell.length_a   1.000
_cell.length_b   1.000
_cell.length_c   1.000
_cell.angle_alpha   90.00
_cell.angle_beta   90.00
_cell.angle_gamma   90.00
#
_symmetry.space_group_name_H-M   'P 1'
#
loop_
_entity.id
_entity.type
_entity.pdbx_description
1 polymer ?
#
loop_
_entity_poly.entity_id
_entity_poly.type
_entity_poly.pdbx_seq_one_letter_code
_entity_poly.pdbx_strand_id
1 'polypeptide(L)'
;MNPRQRLRDQDADRGALGVFLAVLVPGLLLIIGLAVDGGAKVAATQRANAIADEAARAGGQALDVSAALAGDVRVDPGAAVAAAQDYLSRNGVQGAVAVVDGDTLTVTTTITEPTSLLSLIGIQTMTVEGSGTAALITDQDGGAEP
;
A
#
# COMPACT_ATOMS: atom_id res chain seq x y z
N MET A 1 9.71 50.18 45.12
CA MET A 1 9.61 49.10 44.09
C MET A 1 10.98 48.99 43.42
N ASN A 2 11.70 47.88 43.60
CA ASN A 2 13.15 47.84 43.35
C ASN A 2 13.49 47.42 41.89
N PRO A 3 14.37 48.13 41.18
CA PRO A 3 14.71 47.85 39.78
C PRO A 3 15.38 46.48 39.56
N ARG A 4 15.98 45.90 40.62
CA ARG A 4 16.60 44.58 40.59
C ARG A 4 15.61 43.40 40.49
N GLN A 5 14.36 43.59 40.91
CA GLN A 5 13.32 42.55 40.76
C GLN A 5 12.84 42.45 39.31
N ARG A 6 12.73 43.59 38.61
CA ARG A 6 12.26 43.64 37.21
C ARG A 6 13.14 42.88 36.21
N LEU A 7 14.46 42.87 36.40
CA LEU A 7 15.38 42.16 35.51
C LEU A 7 15.28 40.63 35.68
N ARG A 8 15.08 40.16 36.91
CA ARG A 8 14.92 38.72 37.22
C ARG A 8 13.62 38.16 36.67
N ASP A 9 12.51 38.89 36.80
CA ASP A 9 11.23 38.46 36.23
C ASP A 9 11.27 38.46 34.70
N GLN A 10 11.92 39.45 34.07
CA GLN A 10 12.06 39.51 32.61
C GLN A 10 12.93 38.38 32.03
N ASP A 11 14.00 37.98 32.72
CA ASP A 11 14.84 36.84 32.30
C ASP A 11 14.17 35.50 32.59
N ALA A 12 13.40 35.38 33.68
CA ALA A 12 12.61 34.19 33.99
C ALA A 12 11.49 33.98 32.96
N ASP A 13 10.77 35.03 32.57
CA ASP A 13 9.73 34.97 31.53
C ASP A 13 10.31 34.59 30.15
N ARG A 14 11.47 35.18 29.79
CA ARG A 14 12.14 34.86 28.52
C ARG A 14 12.75 33.45 28.52
N GLY A 15 13.26 32.98 29.66
CA GLY A 15 13.74 31.62 29.86
C GLY A 15 12.61 30.58 29.83
N ALA A 16 11.47 30.86 30.48
CA ALA A 16 10.30 30.00 30.48
C ALA A 16 9.70 29.86 29.07
N LEU A 17 9.60 30.96 28.32
CA LEU A 17 9.15 30.94 26.93
C LEU A 17 10.11 30.14 26.03
N GLY A 18 11.43 30.28 26.26
CA GLY A 18 12.45 29.51 25.54
C GLY A 18 12.36 28.01 25.80
N VAL A 19 12.24 27.59 27.06
CA VAL A 19 12.06 26.17 27.43
C VAL A 19 10.74 25.63 26.89
N PHE A 20 9.67 26.42 26.96
CA PHE A 20 8.38 26.04 26.39
C PHE A 20 8.47 25.80 24.88
N LEU A 21 9.05 26.73 24.13
CA LEU A 21 9.25 26.59 22.68
C LEU A 21 10.19 25.43 22.34
N ALA A 22 11.22 25.20 23.14
CA ALA A 22 12.17 24.09 22.97
C ALA A 22 11.50 22.71 23.06
N VAL A 23 10.39 22.58 23.79
CA VAL A 23 9.60 21.33 23.85
C VAL A 23 8.46 21.34 22.84
N LEU A 24 7.77 22.48 22.68
CA LEU A 24 6.61 22.61 21.80
C LEU A 24 6.96 22.36 20.33
N VAL A 25 8.03 23.00 19.83
CA VAL A 25 8.44 22.90 18.42
C VAL A 25 8.73 21.46 17.99
N PRO A 26 9.61 20.69 18.67
CA PRO A 26 9.83 19.30 18.30
C PRO A 26 8.58 18.43 18.49
N GLY A 27 7.74 18.71 19.50
CA GLY A 27 6.47 18.02 19.68
C GLY A 27 5.52 18.20 18.49
N LEU A 28 5.39 19.43 17.98
CA LEU A 28 4.58 19.72 16.79
C LEU A 28 5.18 19.10 15.52
N LEU A 29 6.50 19.13 15.36
CA LEU A 29 7.17 18.47 14.23
C LEU A 29 6.95 16.96 14.24
N LEU A 30 6.97 16.31 15.41
CA LEU A 30 6.64 14.89 15.55
C LEU A 30 5.21 14.58 15.12
N ILE A 31 4.23 15.40 15.55
CA ILE A 31 2.83 15.21 15.18
C ILE A 31 2.63 15.38 13.66
N ILE A 32 3.25 16.41 13.08
CA ILE A 32 3.21 16.64 11.62
C ILE A 32 3.83 15.45 10.87
N GLY A 33 4.97 14.95 11.33
CA GLY A 33 5.61 13.76 10.76
C GLY A 33 4.74 12.55 10.75
N LEU A 34 4.14 12.23 11.90
CA LEU A 34 3.23 11.11 12.02
C LEU A 34 2.02 11.25 11.10
N ALA A 35 1.47 12.45 10.94
CA ALA A 35 0.36 12.70 10.02
C ALA A 35 0.75 12.52 8.55
N VAL A 36 1.92 13.03 8.15
CA VAL A 36 2.44 12.93 6.78
C VAL A 36 2.76 11.48 6.43
N ASP A 37 3.54 10.79 7.28
CA ASP A 37 3.96 9.42 7.02
C ASP A 37 2.80 8.43 7.19
N GLY A 38 1.87 8.70 8.11
CA GLY A 38 0.61 7.94 8.24
C GLY A 38 -0.26 8.06 6.99
N GLY A 39 -0.40 9.27 6.44
CA GLY A 39 -1.12 9.50 5.18
C GLY A 39 -0.45 8.80 3.99
N ALA A 40 0.88 8.90 3.89
CA ALA A 40 1.65 8.22 2.85
C ALA A 40 1.48 6.70 2.91
N LYS A 41 1.48 6.11 4.11
CA LYS A 41 1.22 4.67 4.30
C LYS A 41 -0.14 4.25 3.81
N VAL A 42 -1.19 4.98 4.17
CA VAL A 42 -2.56 4.66 3.73
C VAL A 42 -2.68 4.76 2.21
N ALA A 43 -2.12 5.82 1.60
CA ALA A 43 -2.12 5.98 0.15
C ALA A 43 -1.34 4.86 -0.57
N ALA A 44 -0.18 4.47 -0.05
CA ALA A 44 0.63 3.39 -0.60
C ALA A 44 -0.10 2.03 -0.51
N THR A 45 -0.77 1.73 0.60
CA THR A 45 -1.59 0.53 0.74
C THR A 45 -2.76 0.52 -0.25
N GLN A 46 -3.46 1.64 -0.41
CA GLN A 46 -4.56 1.75 -1.38
C GLN A 46 -4.06 1.50 -2.81
N ARG A 47 -2.89 2.05 -3.16
CA ARG A 47 -2.25 1.81 -4.45
C ARG A 47 -1.86 0.34 -4.63
N ALA A 48 -1.27 -0.30 -3.62
CA ALA A 48 -0.91 -1.71 -3.67
C ALA A 48 -2.13 -2.61 -3.94
N ASN A 49 -3.24 -2.35 -3.23
CA ASN A 49 -4.50 -3.06 -3.44
C ASN A 49 -5.08 -2.82 -4.84
N ALA A 50 -5.11 -1.57 -5.31
CA ALA A 50 -5.63 -1.25 -6.64
C ALA A 50 -4.87 -1.99 -7.75
N ILE A 51 -3.54 -2.03 -7.66
CA ILE A 51 -2.69 -2.74 -8.63
C ILE A 51 -2.93 -4.25 -8.53
N ALA A 52 -3.11 -4.80 -7.33
CA ALA A 52 -3.40 -6.22 -7.14
C ALA A 52 -4.76 -6.60 -7.75
N ASP A 53 -5.80 -5.78 -7.53
CA ASP A 53 -7.13 -5.98 -8.10
C ASP A 53 -7.11 -5.90 -9.63
N GLU A 54 -6.39 -4.93 -10.20
CA GLU A 54 -6.27 -4.80 -11.65
C GLU A 54 -5.48 -5.96 -12.27
N ALA A 55 -4.42 -6.43 -11.61
CA ALA A 55 -3.67 -7.61 -12.04
C ALA A 55 -4.55 -8.87 -12.01
N ALA A 56 -5.34 -9.05 -10.94
CA ALA A 56 -6.27 -10.17 -10.83
C ALA A 56 -7.33 -10.12 -11.94
N ARG A 57 -7.89 -8.94 -12.21
CA ARG A 57 -8.82 -8.71 -13.33
C ARG A 57 -8.20 -9.00 -14.69
N ALA A 58 -6.96 -8.57 -14.93
CA ALA A 58 -6.24 -8.88 -16.16
C ALA A 58 -6.07 -10.38 -16.36
N GLY A 59 -5.78 -11.12 -15.27
CA GLY A 59 -5.76 -12.59 -15.28
C GLY A 59 -7.11 -13.19 -15.67
N GLY A 60 -8.22 -12.69 -15.11
CA GLY A 60 -9.57 -13.13 -15.47
C GLY A 60 -9.96 -12.82 -16.91
N GLN A 61 -9.61 -11.64 -17.44
CA GLN A 61 -9.88 -11.25 -18.83
C GLN A 61 -9.14 -12.13 -19.84
N ALA A 62 -7.92 -12.55 -19.53
CA ALA A 62 -7.15 -13.45 -20.39
C ALA A 62 -7.85 -14.80 -20.58
N LEU A 63 -8.61 -15.27 -19.59
CA LEU A 63 -9.38 -16.50 -19.69
C LEU A 63 -10.58 -16.35 -20.62
N ASP A 64 -11.33 -15.27 -20.48
CA ASP A 64 -12.52 -14.99 -21.30
C ASP A 64 -12.16 -14.88 -22.79
N VAL A 65 -11.07 -14.15 -23.09
CA VAL A 65 -10.54 -14.03 -24.45
C VAL A 65 -10.07 -15.38 -25.00
N SER A 66 -9.38 -16.19 -24.19
CA SER A 66 -8.90 -17.51 -24.61
C SER A 66 -10.06 -18.49 -24.88
N ALA A 67 -11.07 -18.49 -24.02
CA ALA A 67 -12.29 -19.30 -24.19
C ALA A 67 -13.07 -18.90 -25.46
N ALA A 68 -13.20 -17.60 -25.74
CA ALA A 68 -13.87 -17.10 -26.94
C ALA A 68 -13.14 -17.50 -28.24
N LEU A 69 -11.81 -17.58 -28.22
CA LEU A 69 -11.00 -17.94 -29.39
C LEU A 69 -10.94 -19.45 -29.65
N ALA A 70 -10.93 -20.27 -28.60
CA ALA A 70 -10.79 -21.72 -28.71
C ALA A 70 -12.09 -22.43 -29.11
N GLY A 71 -13.25 -21.77 -29.01
CA GLY A 71 -14.56 -22.38 -29.25
C GLY A 71 -14.95 -23.46 -28.23
N ASP A 72 -14.11 -23.65 -27.21
CA ASP A 72 -14.25 -24.60 -26.11
C ASP A 72 -13.77 -23.87 -24.84
N VAL A 73 -14.58 -23.85 -23.77
CA VAL A 73 -14.34 -23.08 -22.52
C VAL A 73 -13.30 -23.80 -21.65
N ARG A 74 -12.16 -24.17 -22.24
CA ARG A 74 -11.04 -24.72 -21.47
C ARG A 74 -10.26 -23.57 -20.86
N VAL A 75 -10.60 -23.25 -19.61
CA VAL A 75 -9.83 -22.34 -18.77
C VAL A 75 -8.43 -22.91 -18.58
N ASP A 76 -7.42 -22.13 -18.96
CA ASP A 76 -6.01 -22.39 -18.66
C ASP A 76 -5.57 -21.47 -17.50
N PRO A 77 -5.52 -21.98 -16.26
CA PRO A 77 -5.02 -21.22 -15.12
C PRO A 77 -3.61 -20.67 -15.33
N GLY A 78 -2.77 -21.32 -16.15
CA GLY A 78 -1.44 -20.84 -16.51
C GLY A 78 -1.49 -19.53 -17.30
N ALA A 79 -2.44 -19.39 -18.22
CA ALA A 79 -2.65 -18.15 -18.98
C ALA A 79 -3.11 -16.99 -18.09
N ALA A 80 -4.00 -17.25 -17.12
CA ALA A 80 -4.43 -16.26 -16.14
C ALA A 80 -3.26 -15.76 -15.27
N VAL A 81 -2.42 -16.70 -14.79
CA VAL A 81 -1.23 -16.38 -14.00
C VAL A 81 -0.25 -15.55 -14.82
N ALA A 82 0.02 -15.94 -16.07
CA ALA A 82 0.92 -15.22 -16.96
C ALA A 82 0.44 -13.79 -17.26
N ALA A 83 -0.86 -13.60 -17.50
CA ALA A 83 -1.44 -12.28 -17.75
C ALA A 83 -1.38 -11.37 -16.52
N ALA A 84 -1.65 -11.89 -15.33
CA ALA A 84 -1.50 -11.13 -14.08
C ALA A 84 -0.03 -10.78 -13.81
N GLN A 85 0.91 -11.69 -14.05
CA GLN A 85 2.35 -11.42 -13.92
C GLN A 85 2.84 -10.37 -14.92
N ASP A 86 2.37 -10.44 -16.18
CA ASP A 86 2.66 -9.43 -17.20
C ASP A 86 2.15 -8.05 -16.77
N TYR A 87 0.93 -7.97 -16.21
CA TYR A 87 0.37 -6.72 -15.67
C TYR A 87 1.27 -6.12 -14.57
N LEU A 88 1.72 -6.94 -13.62
CA LEU A 88 2.62 -6.49 -12.55
C LEU A 88 3.96 -5.99 -13.12
N SER A 89 4.53 -6.72 -14.08
CA SER A 89 5.81 -6.37 -14.70
C SER A 89 5.75 -5.03 -15.47
N ARG A 90 4.66 -4.78 -16.21
CA ARG A 90 4.44 -3.53 -16.95
C ARG A 90 4.27 -2.32 -16.03
N ASN A 91 3.71 -2.54 -14.84
CA ASN A 91 3.54 -1.52 -13.81
C ASN A 91 4.77 -1.38 -12.90
N GLY A 92 5.82 -2.18 -13.10
CA GLY A 92 7.05 -2.14 -12.30
C GLY A 92 6.85 -2.52 -10.84
N VAL A 93 5.79 -3.28 -10.52
CA VAL A 93 5.46 -3.68 -9.16
C VAL A 93 5.88 -5.13 -8.94
N GLN A 94 6.56 -5.38 -7.81
CA GLN A 94 6.87 -6.72 -7.38
C GLN A 94 5.61 -7.38 -6.82
N GLY A 95 5.38 -8.64 -7.15
CA GLY A 95 4.24 -9.35 -6.61
C GLY A 95 4.26 -10.84 -6.92
N ALA A 96 3.44 -11.57 -6.17
CA ALA A 96 3.21 -12.99 -6.34
C ALA A 96 1.80 -13.20 -6.91
N VAL A 97 1.68 -14.18 -7.80
CA VAL A 97 0.40 -14.59 -8.39
C VAL A 97 0.24 -16.08 -8.15
N ALA A 98 -0.88 -16.48 -7.55
CA ALA A 98 -1.19 -17.87 -7.25
C ALA A 98 -2.65 -18.16 -7.55
N VAL A 99 -2.92 -19.40 -7.96
CA VAL A 99 -4.30 -19.92 -8.03
C VAL A 99 -4.55 -20.70 -6.74
N VAL A 100 -5.59 -20.30 -6.02
CA VAL A 100 -6.08 -20.90 -4.79
C VAL A 100 -7.33 -21.68 -5.12
N ASP A 101 -7.46 -22.88 -4.56
CA ASP A 101 -8.62 -23.78 -4.70
C ASP A 101 -9.00 -24.17 -6.15
N GLY A 102 -8.14 -23.84 -7.13
CA GLY A 102 -8.33 -24.17 -8.55
C GLY A 102 -9.17 -23.18 -9.34
N ASP A 103 -9.90 -22.29 -8.66
CA ASP A 103 -10.85 -21.36 -9.26
C ASP A 103 -10.63 -19.90 -8.84
N THR A 104 -9.68 -19.61 -7.95
CA THR A 104 -9.50 -18.25 -7.41
C THR A 104 -8.07 -17.78 -7.66
N LEU A 105 -7.91 -16.80 -8.55
CA LEU A 105 -6.62 -16.14 -8.75
C LEU A 105 -6.40 -15.11 -7.64
N THR A 106 -5.34 -15.28 -6.87
CA THR A 106 -4.89 -14.33 -5.85
C THR A 106 -3.61 -13.66 -6.32
N VAL A 107 -3.60 -12.33 -6.26
CA VAL A 107 -2.43 -11.49 -6.56
C VAL A 107 -2.04 -10.75 -5.28
N THR A 108 -0.77 -10.86 -4.90
CA THR A 108 -0.18 -10.09 -3.80
C THR A 108 0.87 -9.16 -4.36
N THR A 109 0.80 -7.87 -4.03
CA THR A 109 1.75 -6.86 -4.47
C THR A 109 2.58 -6.36 -3.30
N THR A 110 3.82 -5.99 -3.58
CA THR A 110 4.74 -5.37 -2.63
C THR A 110 5.27 -4.07 -3.22
N ILE A 111 5.04 -2.97 -2.51
CA ILE A 111 5.51 -1.64 -2.91
C ILE A 111 6.45 -1.12 -1.81
N THR A 112 7.63 -0.67 -2.21
CA THR A 112 8.59 0.00 -1.33
C THR A 112 8.75 1.44 -1.76
N GLU A 113 8.45 2.38 -0.86
CA GLU A 113 8.56 3.82 -1.11
C GLU A 113 9.46 4.49 -0.05
N PRO A 114 10.19 5.57 -0.42
CA PRO A 114 10.97 6.35 0.53
C PRO A 114 10.06 7.09 1.50
N THR A 115 10.45 7.14 2.76
CA THR A 115 9.73 7.88 3.81
C THR A 115 10.22 9.32 3.90
N SER A 116 9.32 10.27 4.10
CA SER A 116 9.70 11.69 4.17
C SER A 116 10.13 12.08 5.58
N LEU A 117 9.23 12.03 6.57
CA LEU A 117 9.55 12.54 7.91
C LEU A 117 10.16 11.49 8.82
N LEU A 118 9.79 10.21 8.65
CA LEU A 118 10.46 9.08 9.30
C LEU A 118 11.97 9.02 8.96
N SER A 119 12.39 9.61 7.83
CA SER A 119 13.82 9.70 7.48
C SER A 119 14.62 10.55 8.46
N LEU A 120 14.00 11.56 9.08
CA LEU A 120 14.62 12.41 10.10
C LEU A 120 14.91 11.66 11.40
N ILE A 121 14.22 10.53 11.64
CA ILE A 121 14.47 9.62 12.76
C ILE A 121 15.14 8.30 12.32
N GLY A 122 15.65 8.23 11.08
CA GLY A 122 16.49 7.14 10.58
C GLY A 122 15.78 6.01 9.84
N ILE A 123 14.47 6.07 9.64
CA ILE A 123 13.73 5.10 8.81
C ILE A 123 13.62 5.70 7.42
N GLN A 124 14.29 5.12 6.42
CA GLN A 124 14.42 5.71 5.08
C GLN A 124 13.42 5.17 4.05
N THR A 125 12.84 4.00 4.33
CA THR A 125 11.95 3.30 3.40
C THR A 125 10.82 2.64 4.16
N MET A 126 9.66 2.53 3.51
CA MET A 126 8.50 1.80 4.00
C MET A 126 8.06 0.80 2.93
N THR A 127 7.83 -0.43 3.36
CA THR A 127 7.25 -1.49 2.52
C THR A 127 5.79 -1.69 2.90
N VAL A 128 4.92 -1.73 1.90
CA VAL A 128 3.50 -2.05 2.04
C VAL A 128 3.15 -3.22 1.13
N GLU A 129 2.20 -4.03 1.60
CA GLU A 129 1.65 -5.14 0.83
C GLU A 129 0.20 -4.84 0.46
N GLY A 130 -0.21 -5.30 -0.71
CA GLY A 130 -1.59 -5.29 -1.17
C GLY A 130 -2.02 -6.66 -1.67
N SER A 131 -3.33 -6.91 -1.68
CA SER A 131 -3.89 -8.18 -2.16
C SER A 131 -5.16 -7.93 -2.97
N GLY A 132 -5.34 -8.70 -4.04
CA GLY A 132 -6.50 -8.65 -4.91
C GLY A 132 -6.81 -10.05 -5.44
N THR A 133 -8.10 -10.32 -5.70
CA THR A 133 -8.55 -11.64 -6.13
C THR A 133 -9.50 -11.56 -7.34
N ALA A 134 -9.51 -12.62 -8.14
CA ALA A 134 -10.44 -12.81 -9.25
C ALA A 134 -10.91 -14.27 -9.31
N ALA A 135 -12.21 -14.46 -9.53
CA ALA A 135 -12.77 -15.78 -9.79
C ALA A 135 -12.45 -16.21 -11.24
N LEU A 136 -11.95 -17.43 -11.37
CA LEU A 136 -11.71 -18.15 -12.60
C LEU A 136 -12.90 -19.09 -12.77
N ILE A 137 -13.84 -18.74 -13.65
CA ILE A 137 -14.98 -19.60 -13.96
C ILE A 137 -14.46 -20.76 -14.79
N THR A 138 -14.04 -21.84 -14.12
CA THR A 138 -13.67 -23.09 -14.78
C THR A 138 -14.93 -23.93 -14.97
N ASP A 139 -15.07 -24.60 -16.11
CA ASP A 139 -16.24 -25.42 -16.48
C ASP A 139 -16.48 -26.66 -15.58
N GLN A 140 -15.95 -26.69 -14.36
CA GLN A 140 -16.10 -27.81 -13.43
C GLN A 140 -17.46 -27.89 -12.72
N ASP A 141 -18.36 -26.92 -12.90
CA ASP A 141 -19.73 -26.93 -12.35
C ASP A 141 -20.79 -27.57 -13.29
N GLY A 142 -20.38 -28.22 -14.38
CA GLY A 142 -21.28 -28.87 -15.33
C GLY A 142 -21.79 -30.28 -14.96
N GLY A 143 -21.62 -30.74 -13.70
CA GLY A 143 -21.79 -32.14 -13.34
C GLY A 143 -22.54 -32.43 -12.05
N ALA A 144 -23.87 -32.26 -12.05
CA ALA A 144 -24.85 -33.19 -11.46
C ALA A 144 -26.23 -32.53 -11.31
N GLU A 145 -27.11 -32.70 -12.30
CA GLU A 145 -28.55 -32.75 -12.03
C GLU A 145 -29.02 -34.22 -12.18
N PRO A 146 -29.66 -34.82 -11.16
CA PRO A 146 -30.37 -36.09 -11.28
C PRO A 146 -31.72 -35.95 -12.00
#